data_AF-A0A519VHP4-F1
#
_entry.id   AF-A0A519VHP4-F1
#
_cell.length_a   1.000
_cell.length_b   1.000
_cell.length_c   1.000
_cell.angle_alpha   90.00
_cell.angle_beta   90.00
_cell.angle_gamma   90.00
#
_symmetry.space_group_name_H-M   'P 1'
#
loop_
_entity.id
_entity.type
_entity.pdbx_description
1 polymer ?
#
loop_
_entity_poly.entity_id
_entity_poly.type
_entity_poly.pdbx_seq_one_letter_code
_entity_poly.pdbx_strand_id
1 'polypeptide(L)'
;MDRATLNLENLPTIDIDYSDLGYHAKARKLKPHILKDGETYYAIYGPDPQVGIFGWGDTPLEAIEDWEKDLEQRIERLTEGDDITNEVISQIGGTNV
;
A
#
# COMPACT_ATOMS: atom_id res chain seq x y z
N MET A 1 -4.97 -15.47 7.22
CA MET A 1 -5.40 -15.63 5.81
C MET A 1 -4.16 -15.64 4.94
N ASP A 2 -4.13 -16.48 3.92
CA ASP A 2 -2.99 -16.58 3.00
C ASP A 2 -3.18 -15.58 1.85
N ARG A 3 -2.17 -14.74 1.56
CA ARG A 3 -2.24 -13.70 0.51
C ARG A 3 -2.46 -14.31 -0.88
N ALA A 4 -2.13 -15.59 -1.05
CA ALA A 4 -2.23 -16.32 -2.31
C ALA A 4 -3.67 -16.62 -2.79
N THR A 5 -4.67 -16.51 -1.92
CA THR A 5 -6.08 -16.84 -2.27
C THR A 5 -6.98 -15.62 -2.40
N LEU A 6 -6.46 -14.42 -2.13
CA LEU A 6 -7.24 -13.19 -2.13
C LEU A 6 -7.45 -12.69 -3.57
N ASN A 7 -8.68 -12.79 -4.08
CA ASN A 7 -9.03 -12.31 -5.41
C ASN A 7 -9.45 -10.83 -5.36
N LEU A 8 -8.47 -9.94 -5.52
CA LEU A 8 -8.65 -8.50 -5.39
C LEU A 8 -9.28 -7.84 -6.63
N GLU A 9 -9.27 -8.51 -7.78
CA GLU A 9 -9.71 -7.93 -9.07
C GLU A 9 -11.22 -7.63 -9.12
N ASN A 10 -12.01 -8.27 -8.26
CA ASN A 10 -13.47 -8.13 -8.24
C ASN A 10 -14.00 -7.46 -6.97
N LEU A 11 -13.12 -6.94 -6.11
CA LEU A 11 -13.55 -6.28 -4.90
C LEU A 11 -14.01 -4.85 -5.16
N PRO A 12 -15.07 -4.39 -4.49
CA PRO A 12 -15.48 -2.99 -4.56
C PRO A 12 -14.37 -2.08 -4.03
N THR A 13 -14.02 -1.08 -4.83
CA THR A 13 -13.13 0.01 -4.42
C THR A 13 -13.91 1.04 -3.61
N ILE A 14 -13.26 1.57 -2.59
CA ILE A 14 -13.78 2.64 -1.74
C ILE A 14 -12.96 3.89 -2.00
N ASP A 15 -13.66 4.96 -2.35
CA ASP A 15 -13.06 6.28 -2.44
C ASP A 15 -12.78 6.80 -1.03
N ILE A 16 -11.50 6.99 -0.73
CA ILE A 16 -11.05 7.61 0.51
C ILE A 16 -10.70 9.06 0.24
N ASP A 17 -11.27 9.93 1.06
CA ASP A 17 -10.84 11.31 1.14
C ASP A 17 -9.55 11.41 1.97
N TYR A 18 -8.42 11.35 1.28
CA TYR A 18 -7.10 11.54 1.88
C TYR A 18 -6.82 12.99 2.35
N SER A 19 -7.78 13.91 2.22
CA SER A 19 -7.62 15.25 2.80
C SER A 19 -7.76 15.28 4.32
N ASP A 20 -8.31 14.21 4.92
CA ASP A 20 -8.40 14.06 6.37
C ASP A 20 -7.00 14.10 7.03
N LEU A 21 -6.89 14.90 8.09
CA LEU A 21 -5.68 15.04 8.91
C LEU A 21 -5.34 13.76 9.68
N GLY A 22 -6.29 12.82 9.81
CA GLY A 22 -6.07 11.49 10.37
C GLY A 22 -5.13 10.60 9.54
N TYR A 23 -4.94 10.89 8.24
CA TYR A 23 -4.06 10.11 7.38
C TYR A 23 -2.64 10.67 7.35
N HIS A 24 -1.68 9.77 7.56
CA HIS A 24 -0.26 10.06 7.52
C HIS A 24 0.20 10.57 6.14
N ALA A 25 1.34 11.27 6.11
CA ALA A 25 1.82 11.97 4.93
C ALA A 25 2.10 11.05 3.73
N LYS A 26 2.48 9.78 3.97
CA LYS A 26 2.79 8.81 2.91
C LYS A 26 1.52 8.33 2.24
N ALA A 27 0.49 7.97 3.02
CA ALA A 27 -0.83 7.63 2.50
C ALA A 27 -1.44 8.77 1.65
N ARG A 28 -1.29 10.03 2.06
CA ARG A 28 -1.79 11.19 1.28
C ARG A 28 -1.06 11.41 -0.04
N LYS A 29 0.24 11.07 -0.08
CA LYS A 29 1.08 11.22 -1.26
C LYS A 29 0.86 10.09 -2.26
N LEU A 30 0.82 8.85 -1.77
CA LEU A 30 0.75 7.65 -2.61
C LEU A 30 -0.69 7.20 -2.89
N LYS A 31 -1.65 7.58 -2.04
CA LYS A 31 -3.10 7.31 -2.21
C LYS A 31 -3.36 5.83 -2.57
N PRO A 32 -3.07 4.89 -1.66
CA PRO A 32 -3.30 3.47 -1.92
C PRO A 32 -4.76 3.22 -2.30
N HIS A 33 -5.03 2.25 -3.16
CA HIS A 33 -6.39 1.83 -3.46
C HIS A 33 -6.95 1.07 -2.26
N ILE A 34 -8.13 1.48 -1.79
CA ILE A 34 -8.84 0.76 -0.73
C ILE A 34 -9.89 -0.14 -1.35
N LEU A 35 -9.79 -1.43 -1.05
CA LEU A 35 -10.75 -2.46 -1.45
C LEU A 35 -11.46 -3.00 -0.21
N LYS A 36 -12.70 -3.44 -0.36
CA LYS A 36 -13.47 -4.05 0.73
C LYS A 36 -13.89 -5.47 0.39
N ASP A 37 -13.68 -6.39 1.32
CA ASP A 37 -14.13 -7.78 1.27
C ASP A 37 -14.82 -8.15 2.57
N GLY A 38 -16.16 -8.22 2.54
CA GLY A 38 -16.95 -8.42 3.75
C GLY A 38 -16.70 -7.31 4.78
N GLU A 39 -16.15 -7.68 5.93
CA GLU A 39 -15.82 -6.77 7.03
C GLU A 39 -14.36 -6.26 6.98
N THR A 40 -13.56 -6.75 6.05
CA THR A 40 -12.13 -6.41 5.95
C THR A 40 -11.89 -5.39 4.84
N TYR A 41 -10.99 -4.45 5.11
CA TYR A 41 -10.48 -3.45 4.18
C TYR A 41 -9.04 -3.79 3.82
N TYR A 42 -8.69 -3.57 2.56
CA TYR A 42 -7.35 -3.78 2.03
C TYR A 42 -6.84 -2.48 1.42
N ALA A 43 -5.63 -2.08 1.79
CA ALA A 43 -4.92 -0.95 1.21
C ALA A 43 -3.81 -1.47 0.29
N ILE A 44 -3.83 -1.07 -0.98
CA ILE A 44 -2.95 -1.62 -2.00
C ILE A 44 -2.29 -0.51 -2.80
N TYR A 45 -0.96 -0.56 -2.90
CA TYR A 45 -0.21 0.33 -3.77
C TYR A 45 0.83 -0.45 -4.59
N GLY A 46 0.66 -0.45 -5.91
CA GLY A 46 1.53 -1.14 -6.87
C GLY A 46 0.77 -2.05 -7.84
N PRO A 47 1.47 -2.62 -8.84
CA PRO A 47 0.86 -3.40 -9.91
C PRO A 47 0.42 -4.81 -9.49
N ASP A 48 0.93 -5.33 -8.37
CA ASP A 48 0.64 -6.69 -7.90
C ASP A 48 0.72 -6.75 -6.35
N PRO A 49 -0.22 -7.39 -5.65
CA PRO A 49 -0.18 -7.63 -4.20
C PRO A 49 1.07 -8.40 -3.69
N GLN A 50 1.75 -9.14 -4.55
CA GLN A 50 2.98 -9.89 -4.24
C GLN A 50 4.24 -9.02 -4.30
N VAL A 51 4.21 -7.93 -5.09
CA VAL A 51 5.39 -7.07 -5.33
C VAL A 51 5.19 -5.65 -4.77
N GLY A 52 3.93 -5.22 -4.64
CA GLY A 52 3.50 -3.94 -4.11
C GLY A 52 3.39 -3.92 -2.58
N ILE A 53 3.05 -2.75 -2.07
CA ILE A 53 2.79 -2.53 -0.64
C ILE A 53 1.34 -2.89 -0.35
N PHE A 54 1.14 -3.65 0.72
CA PHE A 54 -0.18 -4.15 1.11
C PHE A 54 -0.42 -3.95 2.60
N GLY A 55 -1.63 -3.56 2.96
CA GLY A 55 -2.11 -3.54 4.33
C GLY A 55 -3.57 -3.97 4.42
N TRP A 56 -4.00 -4.36 5.63
CA TRP A 56 -5.37 -4.79 5.88
C TRP A 56 -5.84 -4.41 7.29
N GLY A 57 -7.16 -4.34 7.47
CA GLY A 57 -7.77 -4.04 8.77
C GLY A 57 -9.29 -4.08 8.73
N ASP A 58 -9.93 -3.86 9.87
CA ASP A 58 -11.40 -3.86 10.00
C ASP A 58 -11.98 -2.47 9.68
N THR A 59 -11.11 -1.46 9.54
CA THR A 59 -11.47 -0.12 9.05
C THR A 59 -10.50 0.34 7.95
N PRO A 60 -10.91 1.31 7.10
CA PRO A 60 -10.00 1.90 6.12
C PRO A 60 -8.74 2.49 6.75
N LEU A 61 -8.85 3.07 7.94
CA LEU A 61 -7.71 3.65 8.65
C LEU A 61 -6.72 2.57 9.06
N GLU A 62 -7.19 1.49 9.67
CA GLU A 62 -6.32 0.36 10.05
C GLU A 62 -5.62 -0.27 8.84
N ALA A 63 -6.34 -0.44 7.72
CA ALA A 63 -5.73 -0.95 6.50
C ALA A 63 -4.62 -0.03 5.97
N ILE A 64 -4.80 1.28 6.07
CA ILE A 64 -3.79 2.28 5.68
C ILE A 64 -2.60 2.27 6.66
N GLU A 65 -2.84 2.16 7.96
CA GLU A 65 -1.77 2.07 8.97
C GLU A 65 -0.92 0.80 8.79
N ASP A 66 -1.56 -0.33 8.49
CA ASP A 66 -0.85 -1.59 8.20
C ASP A 66 -0.04 -1.48 6.90
N TRP A 67 -0.61 -0.83 5.87
CA TRP A 67 0.07 -0.55 4.61
C TRP A 67 1.30 0.35 4.80
N GLU A 68 1.23 1.34 5.70
CA GLU A 68 2.38 2.19 5.99
C GLU A 68 3.51 1.43 6.70
N LYS A 69 3.18 0.47 7.57
CA LYS A 69 4.17 -0.40 8.21
C LYS A 69 4.88 -1.28 7.17
N ASP A 70 4.14 -1.84 6.21
CA ASP A 70 4.73 -2.62 5.13
C ASP A 70 5.64 -1.75 4.24
N LEU A 71 5.22 -0.51 3.94
CA LEU A 71 6.05 0.47 3.23
C LEU A 71 7.35 0.79 4.00
N GLU A 72 7.28 1.01 5.30
CA GLU A 72 8.44 1.28 6.15
C GLU A 72 9.41 0.10 6.17
N GLN A 73 8.91 -1.12 6.41
CA GLN A 73 9.73 -2.32 6.36
C GLN A 73 10.38 -2.53 5.00
N ARG A 74 9.67 -2.21 3.91
CA ARG A 74 10.23 -2.27 2.56
C ARG A 74 11.36 -1.27 2.39
N ILE A 75 11.17 -0.03 2.83
CA ILE A 75 12.20 1.03 2.79
C ILE A 75 13.43 0.62 3.62
N GLU A 76 13.21 0.14 4.85
CA GLU A 76 14.29 -0.31 5.74
C GLU A 76 15.12 -1.45 5.12
N ARG A 77 14.45 -2.46 4.56
CA ARG A 77 15.12 -3.56 3.86
C ARG A 77 15.90 -3.12 2.62
N LEU A 78 15.43 -2.09 1.93
CA LEU A 78 16.15 -1.50 0.80
C LEU A 78 17.38 -0.71 1.27
N THR A 79 17.31 -0.03 2.41
CA THR A 79 18.44 0.70 2.98
C THR A 79 19.51 -0.18 3.64
N GLU A 80 19.16 -1.39 4.11
CA GLU A 80 20.14 -2.34 4.69
C GLU A 80 20.93 -3.14 3.63
N GLY A 81 20.51 -3.13 2.36
CA GLY A 81 21.10 -3.90 1.25
C GLY A 81 21.47 -3.01 0.07
N ASP A 82 22.47 -2.14 0.27
CA ASP A 82 22.78 -0.99 -0.58
C ASP A 82 23.49 -1.34 -1.92
N ASP A 83 22.82 -2.10 -2.79
CA ASP A 83 23.17 -2.25 -4.22
C ASP A 83 21.94 -2.35 -5.16
N ILE A 84 20.71 -2.55 -4.64
CA ILE A 84 19.47 -2.69 -5.45
C ILE A 84 18.52 -1.47 -5.30
N THR A 85 18.87 -0.52 -4.45
CA THR A 85 18.00 0.57 -3.97
C THR A 85 17.56 1.55 -5.06
N ASN A 86 18.33 1.71 -6.14
CA ASN A 86 18.03 2.69 -7.20
C ASN A 86 16.83 2.31 -8.08
N GLU A 87 16.52 1.02 -8.23
CA GLU A 87 15.46 0.58 -9.14
C GLU A 87 14.07 0.73 -8.52
N VAL A 88 13.96 0.46 -7.20
CA VAL A 88 12.69 0.56 -6.48
C VAL A 88 12.31 2.02 -6.20
N ILE A 89 13.29 2.90 -5.97
CA ILE A 89 13.04 4.35 -5.81
C ILE A 89 12.49 4.96 -7.12
N SER A 90 13.00 4.53 -8.27
CA SER A 90 12.51 4.97 -9.59
C SER A 90 11.05 4.56 -9.85
N GLN A 91 10.63 3.38 -9.37
CA GLN A 91 9.26 2.88 -9.56
C GLN A 91 8.22 3.51 -8.60
N ILE A 92 8.63 3.95 -7.41
CA ILE A 92 7.74 4.59 -6.43
C ILE A 92 7.63 6.11 -6.69
N GLY A 93 8.69 6.72 -7.22
CA GLY A 93 8.73 8.13 -7.64
C GLY A 93 8.59 8.28 -9.15
N GLY A 94 7.39 8.06 -9.70
CA GLY A 94 7.17 8.33 -11.12
C GLY A 94 7.56 9.76 -11.49
N THR A 95 8.52 9.92 -12.38
CA THR A 95 8.64 11.10 -13.25
C THR A 95 9.28 10.69 -14.58
N ASN A 96 8.49 10.84 -15.65
CA ASN A 96 8.97 10.93 -17.03
C ASN A 96 10.09 11.97 -17.12
N VAL A 97 11.31 11.57 -17.46
CA VAL A 97 12.10 11.91 -18.69
C VAL A 97 13.51 11.37 -18.57
#